data_AF-A0A6A7LF63-F1
#
_entry.id   AF-A0A6A7LF63-F1
#
_cell.length_a   1.000
_cell.length_b   1.000
_cell.length_c   1.000
_cell.angle_alpha   90.00
_cell.angle_beta   90.00
_cell.angle_gamma   90.00
#
_symmetry.space_group_name_H-M   'P 1'
#
loop_
_entity.id
_entity.type
_entity.pdbx_description
1 polymer ?
#
loop_
_entity_poly.entity_id
_entity_poly.type
_entity_poly.pdbx_seq_one_letter_code
_entity_poly.pdbx_strand_id
1 'polypeptide(L)'
;MSTLSDTFRHNLDLYVDIDPFTTKDPFGDQDDFNYYIIVDRTEPRRIVSLIAMKKDPLPHLSWDNILGNRLAKLMVPKTDAYILKSEIMPKDTNNFYSYRRSGVISGLVMFAFQMCGRK
;
A
#
# COMPACT_ATOMS: atom_id res chain seq x y z
N MET A 1 12.63 -5.72 -16.28
CA MET A 1 12.66 -6.36 -14.95
C MET A 1 11.51 -5.77 -14.16
N SER A 2 10.48 -6.53 -13.77
CA SER A 2 9.45 -6.00 -12.88
C SER A 2 10.02 -5.94 -11.47
N THR A 3 9.84 -4.81 -10.79
CA THR A 3 10.16 -4.73 -9.37
C THR A 3 9.11 -5.50 -8.57
N LEU A 4 9.42 -5.90 -7.34
CA LEU A 4 8.47 -6.59 -6.46
C LEU A 4 7.19 -5.74 -6.23
N SER A 5 7.32 -4.41 -6.30
CA SER A 5 6.21 -3.45 -6.25
C SER A 5 5.32 -3.51 -7.49
N ASP A 6 5.88 -3.67 -8.68
CA ASP A 6 5.10 -3.84 -9.92
C ASP A 6 4.30 -5.15 -9.90
N THR A 7 4.93 -6.24 -9.45
CA THR A 7 4.25 -7.53 -9.30
C THR A 7 3.14 -7.45 -8.25
N PHE A 8 3.38 -6.79 -7.11
CA PHE A 8 2.34 -6.58 -6.11
C PHE A 8 1.18 -5.73 -6.65
N ARG A 9 1.47 -4.64 -7.37
CA ARG A 9 0.44 -3.82 -8.01
C ARG A 9 -0.41 -4.64 -8.98
N HIS A 10 0.23 -5.39 -9.87
CA HIS A 10 -0.47 -6.24 -10.83
C HIS A 10 -1.36 -7.27 -10.13
N ASN A 11 -0.84 -7.95 -9.10
CA ASN A 11 -1.61 -8.93 -8.35
C ASN A 11 -2.79 -8.30 -7.61
N LEU A 12 -2.61 -7.10 -7.03
CA LEU A 12 -3.69 -6.39 -6.35
C LEU A 12 -4.81 -5.99 -7.33
N ASP A 13 -4.44 -5.52 -8.53
CA ASP A 13 -5.37 -5.08 -9.59
C ASP A 13 -6.29 -6.22 -10.11
N LEU A 14 -5.89 -7.49 -9.93
CA LEU A 14 -6.76 -8.65 -10.22
C LEU A 14 -7.95 -8.78 -9.26
N TYR A 15 -7.89 -8.11 -8.10
CA TYR A 15 -8.90 -8.20 -7.03
C TYR A 15 -9.58 -6.87 -6.73
N VAL A 16 -8.99 -5.73 -7.09
CA VAL A 16 -9.55 -4.40 -6.83
C VAL A 16 -9.34 -3.48 -8.02
N ASP A 17 -10.22 -2.49 -8.17
CA ASP A 17 -10.00 -1.43 -9.14
C ASP A 17 -9.11 -0.36 -8.48
N ILE A 18 -7.91 -0.14 -9.00
CA ILE A 18 -7.01 0.91 -8.54
C ILE A 18 -7.27 2.17 -9.37
N ASP A 19 -7.65 3.28 -8.72
CA ASP A 19 -7.89 4.55 -9.39
C ASP A 19 -6.59 5.02 -10.12
N PRO A 20 -6.70 5.62 -11.32
CA PRO A 20 -5.52 5.96 -12.12
C PRO A 20 -4.73 7.16 -11.59
N PHE A 21 -5.33 7.96 -10.70
CA PHE A 21 -4.73 9.16 -10.12
C PHE A 21 -4.52 9.00 -8.62
N THR A 22 -3.51 9.69 -8.11
CA THR A 22 -3.23 9.71 -6.67
C THR A 22 -4.16 10.69 -5.95
N THR A 23 -4.31 10.48 -4.64
CA THR A 23 -5.11 11.28 -3.73
C THR A 23 -4.27 11.77 -2.55
N LYS A 24 -4.89 12.58 -1.69
CA LYS A 24 -4.27 13.10 -0.48
C LYS A 24 -3.82 11.96 0.45
N ASP A 25 -2.68 12.15 1.09
CA ASP A 25 -2.14 11.22 2.06
C ASP A 25 -3.13 10.92 3.22
N PRO A 26 -3.27 9.65 3.64
CA PRO A 26 -4.23 9.22 4.66
C PRO A 26 -3.75 9.50 6.10
N PHE A 27 -2.98 10.57 6.34
CA PHE A 27 -2.38 10.86 7.65
C PHE A 27 -2.95 12.11 8.33
N GLY A 28 -4.03 12.69 7.79
CA GLY A 28 -4.75 13.81 8.42
C GLY A 28 -5.35 13.45 9.78
N ASP A 29 -5.90 14.40 10.53
CA ASP A 29 -6.29 14.20 11.94
C ASP A 29 -7.35 13.11 12.17
N GLN A 30 -8.14 12.79 11.14
CA GLN A 30 -9.12 11.70 11.19
C GLN A 30 -8.44 10.33 11.29
N ASP A 31 -9.02 9.44 12.08
CA ASP A 31 -8.51 8.09 12.34
C ASP A 31 -9.36 7.03 11.62
N ASP A 32 -9.54 7.23 10.31
CA ASP A 32 -10.46 6.43 9.48
C ASP A 32 -9.84 5.13 8.96
N PHE A 33 -8.53 4.94 9.15
CA PHE A 33 -7.76 3.88 8.51
C PHE A 33 -6.97 3.01 9.49
N ASN A 34 -6.87 1.73 9.17
CA ASN A 34 -5.84 0.83 9.67
C ASN A 34 -4.67 0.83 8.68
N TYR A 35 -3.45 0.97 9.17
CA TYR A 35 -2.25 1.08 8.34
C TYR A 35 -1.48 -0.23 8.30
N TYR A 36 -1.01 -0.56 7.11
CA TYR A 36 -0.25 -1.78 6.86
C TYR A 36 0.93 -1.48 5.95
N ILE A 37 1.98 -2.27 6.11
CA ILE A 37 3.07 -2.37 5.14
C ILE A 37 3.08 -3.75 4.49
N ILE A 38 3.47 -3.77 3.22
CA ILE A 38 3.76 -5.00 2.49
C ILE A 38 5.28 -5.10 2.40
N VAL A 39 5.83 -6.23 2.83
CA VAL A 39 7.28 -6.49 2.86
C VAL A 39 7.62 -7.79 2.15
N ASP A 40 8.85 -7.89 1.64
CA ASP A 40 9.40 -9.16 1.16
C ASP A 40 9.74 -10.06 2.36
N ARG A 41 9.20 -11.28 2.41
CA ARG A 41 9.51 -12.27 3.45
C ARG A 41 10.98 -12.68 3.42
N THR A 42 11.63 -12.62 2.26
CA THR A 42 13.06 -12.98 2.14
C THR A 42 13.98 -11.84 2.56
N GLU A 43 13.47 -10.61 2.58
CA GLU A 43 14.22 -9.41 2.99
C GLU A 43 13.25 -8.40 3.65
N PRO A 44 12.93 -8.55 4.94
CA PRO A 44 11.86 -7.77 5.58
C PRO A 44 12.09 -6.25 5.61
N ARG A 45 13.34 -5.80 5.43
CA ARG A 45 13.69 -4.38 5.28
C ARG A 45 13.22 -3.79 3.94
N ARG A 46 12.92 -4.65 2.96
CA ARG A 46 12.41 -4.25 1.66
C ARG A 46 10.89 -4.06 1.73
N ILE A 47 10.49 -2.82 1.96
CA ILE A 47 9.08 -2.41 1.89
C ILE A 47 8.69 -2.30 0.41
N VAL A 48 7.57 -2.93 0.08
CA VAL A 48 6.99 -3.04 -1.27
C VAL A 48 5.84 -2.06 -1.43
N SER A 49 5.05 -1.85 -0.37
CA SER A 49 3.89 -0.99 -0.41
C SER A 49 3.45 -0.56 0.99
N LEU A 50 2.76 0.57 1.07
CA LEU A 50 2.01 1.01 2.26
C LEU A 50 0.53 1.07 1.91
N ILE A 51 -0.31 0.52 2.79
CA ILE A 51 -1.76 0.43 2.60
C ILE A 51 -2.45 1.09 3.78
N ALA A 52 -3.40 1.99 3.49
CA ALA A 52 -4.35 2.51 4.46
C ALA A 52 -5.72 1.91 4.13
N MET A 53 -6.21 1.01 4.97
CA MET A 53 -7.49 0.33 4.78
C MET A 53 -8.56 0.99 5.65
N LYS A 54 -9.73 1.32 5.10
CA LYS A 54 -10.80 1.91 5.91
C LYS A 54 -11.21 0.96 7.05
N LYS A 55 -11.58 1.54 8.19
CA LYS A 55 -12.07 0.78 9.36
C LYS A 55 -13.51 0.28 9.20
N ASP A 56 -14.26 0.86 8.28
CA ASP A 56 -15.63 0.47 7.96
C ASP A 56 -15.75 -1.01 7.56
N PRO A 57 -16.95 -1.61 7.64
CA PRO A 57 -17.18 -2.92 7.05
C PRO A 57 -16.94 -2.86 5.54
N LEU A 58 -15.86 -3.52 5.10
CA LEU A 58 -15.45 -3.58 3.70
C LEU A 58 -15.69 -4.97 3.11
N PRO A 59 -15.90 -5.07 1.79
CA PRO A 59 -15.86 -6.35 1.11
C PRO A 59 -14.55 -7.10 1.41
N HIS A 60 -14.66 -8.38 1.71
CA HIS A 60 -13.50 -9.19 2.09
C HIS A 60 -12.50 -9.31 0.93
N LEU A 61 -11.22 -9.10 1.22
CA LEU A 61 -10.11 -9.33 0.30
C LEU A 61 -9.29 -10.51 0.80
N SER A 62 -9.08 -11.50 -0.07
CA SER A 62 -8.20 -12.63 0.20
C SER A 62 -6.75 -12.19 0.06
N TRP A 63 -6.21 -11.60 1.12
CA TRP A 63 -4.83 -11.10 1.14
C TRP A 63 -3.82 -12.20 0.89
N ASP A 64 -4.07 -13.43 1.33
CA ASP A 64 -3.15 -14.55 1.09
C ASP A 64 -2.97 -14.83 -0.41
N ASN A 65 -4.05 -14.73 -1.20
CA ASN A 65 -3.98 -14.89 -2.65
C ASN A 65 -3.26 -13.72 -3.35
N ILE A 66 -3.43 -12.49 -2.83
CA ILE A 66 -2.79 -11.28 -3.37
C ILE A 66 -1.28 -11.29 -3.08
N LEU A 67 -0.91 -11.66 -1.84
CA LEU A 67 0.46 -11.61 -1.32
C LEU A 67 1.30 -12.82 -1.77
N GLY A 68 0.65 -13.97 -1.95
CA GLY A 68 1.30 -15.24 -2.20
C GLY A 68 2.32 -15.61 -1.12
N ASN A 69 3.30 -16.43 -1.49
CA ASN A 69 4.28 -16.96 -0.55
C ASN A 69 5.43 -16.01 -0.24
N ARG A 70 5.60 -14.94 -1.02
CA ARG A 70 6.76 -14.03 -0.93
C ARG A 70 6.47 -12.77 -0.13
N LEU A 71 5.23 -12.29 -0.10
CA LEU A 71 4.89 -11.05 0.58
C LEU A 71 4.23 -11.33 1.93
N ALA A 72 4.43 -10.40 2.86
CA ALA A 72 3.72 -10.37 4.13
C ALA A 72 3.09 -9.00 4.32
N LYS A 73 1.87 -8.98 4.86
CA LYS A 73 1.18 -7.77 5.28
C LYS A 73 1.31 -7.63 6.79
N LEU A 74 1.92 -6.54 7.24
CA LEU A 74 2.15 -6.26 8.65
C LEU A 74 1.37 -5.00 9.03
N MET A 75 0.62 -5.06 10.14
CA MET A 75 -0.04 -3.89 10.71
C MET A 75 1.00 -2.99 11.37
N VAL A 76 0.86 -1.68 11.21
CA VAL A 76 1.72 -0.68 11.83
C VAL A 76 0.89 0.47 12.41
N PRO A 77 1.35 1.13 13.48
CA PRO A 77 0.74 2.38 13.95
C PRO A 77 0.74 3.47 12.87
N LYS A 78 -0.21 4.40 12.95
CA LYS A 78 -0.30 5.57 12.06
C LYS A 78 0.99 6.40 12.04
N THR A 79 1.60 6.61 13.21
CA THR A 79 2.87 7.34 13.37
C THR A 79 3.98 6.68 12.58
N ASP A 80 4.08 5.35 12.67
CA ASP A 80 5.14 4.57 12.03
C ASP A 80 4.91 4.54 10.52
N ALA A 81 3.65 4.38 10.07
CA ALA A 81 3.29 4.48 8.66
C ALA A 81 3.68 5.85 8.04
N TYR A 82 3.48 6.95 8.78
CA TYR A 82 3.87 8.28 8.35
C TYR A 82 5.40 8.46 8.25
N ILE A 83 6.14 7.93 9.23
CA ILE A 83 7.61 7.92 9.20
C ILE A 83 8.10 7.11 7.99
N LEU A 84 7.58 5.89 7.80
CA LEU A 84 7.94 5.03 6.68
C LEU A 84 7.61 5.66 5.32
N LYS A 85 6.47 6.34 5.19
CA LYS A 85 6.15 7.12 3.97
C LYS A 85 7.25 8.13 3.67
N SER A 86 7.72 8.87 4.68
CA SER A 86 8.75 9.89 4.54
C SER A 86 10.13 9.32 4.17
N GLU A 87 10.40 8.06 4.54
CA GLU A 87 11.65 7.37 4.19
C GLU A 87 11.62 6.78 2.78
N ILE A 88 10.46 6.29 2.34
CA ILE A 88 10.28 5.63 1.03
C ILE A 88 10.10 6.66 -0.09
N MET A 89 9.40 7.78 0.18
CA MET A 89 9.06 8.82 -0.81
C MET A 89 9.16 10.23 -0.23
N PRO A 90 9.39 11.27 -1.06
CA PRO A 90 9.36 12.66 -0.61
C PRO A 90 8.05 13.03 0.10
N LYS A 91 8.14 13.86 1.15
CA LYS A 91 7.01 14.22 2.02
C LYS A 91 5.86 14.90 1.28
N ASP A 92 6.16 15.68 0.25
CA ASP A 92 5.17 16.53 -0.44
C ASP A 92 4.57 15.86 -1.69
N THR A 93 4.70 14.54 -1.80
CA THR A 93 4.17 13.79 -2.95
C THR A 93 2.97 12.94 -2.54
N ASN A 94 1.79 13.33 -3.05
CA ASN A 94 0.56 12.54 -3.01
C ASN A 94 0.78 11.28 -3.85
N ASN A 95 1.10 10.16 -3.21
CA ASN A 95 1.48 8.90 -3.89
C ASN A 95 0.55 7.74 -3.58
N PHE A 96 -0.57 8.02 -2.92
CA PHE A 96 -1.59 7.03 -2.61
C PHE A 96 -2.62 6.98 -3.72
N TYR A 97 -2.89 5.79 -4.24
CA TYR A 97 -4.00 5.52 -5.13
C TYR A 97 -5.17 4.99 -4.30
N SER A 98 -6.38 5.48 -4.55
CA SER A 98 -7.58 4.82 -4.02
C SER A 98 -7.73 3.46 -4.68
N TYR A 99 -8.16 2.46 -3.93
CA TYR A 99 -8.59 1.18 -4.50
C TYR A 99 -10.02 0.84 -4.06
N ARG A 100 -10.76 0.22 -4.97
CA ARG A 100 -12.17 -0.10 -4.82
C ARG A 100 -12.41 -1.59 -4.92
N ARG A 101 -13.34 -2.09 -4.12
CA ARG A 101 -13.88 -3.43 -4.26
C ARG A 101 -15.39 -3.30 -4.37
N SER A 102 -15.98 -3.88 -5.42
CA SER A 102 -17.42 -3.80 -5.67
C SER A 102 -17.96 -2.36 -5.69
N GLY A 103 -17.20 -1.43 -6.31
CA GLY A 103 -17.57 -0.01 -6.41
C GLY A 103 -17.30 0.84 -5.16
N VAL A 104 -16.97 0.24 -4.01
CA VAL A 104 -16.73 0.94 -2.74
C VAL A 104 -15.24 1.18 -2.52
N ILE A 105 -14.85 2.43 -2.23
CA ILE A 105 -13.47 2.77 -1.83
C ILE A 105 -13.14 2.02 -0.54
N SER A 106 -12.26 1.03 -0.67
CA SER A 106 -11.88 0.12 0.42
C SER A 106 -10.60 0.60 1.13
N GLY A 107 -9.81 1.43 0.45
CA GLY A 107 -8.64 2.04 1.06
C GLY A 107 -7.78 2.75 0.05
N LEU A 108 -6.58 3.09 0.50
CA LEU A 108 -5.53 3.70 -0.30
C LEU A 108 -4.29 2.81 -0.31
N VAL A 109 -3.54 2.82 -1.41
CA VAL A 109 -2.30 2.08 -1.58
C VAL A 109 -1.21 2.96 -2.18
N MET A 110 -0.04 2.97 -1.57
CA MET A 110 1.18 3.53 -2.14
C MET A 110 2.12 2.38 -2.49
N PHE A 111 2.72 2.45 -3.68
CA PHE A 111 3.68 1.48 -4.18
C PHE A 111 5.11 2.01 -4.02
N ALA A 112 5.99 1.23 -3.41
CA ALA A 112 7.41 1.54 -3.31
C ALA A 112 8.12 1.13 -4.61
N PHE A 113 7.74 1.75 -5.72
CA PHE A 113 8.52 1.63 -6.96
C PHE A 113 9.93 2.09 -6.63
N GLN A 114 10.94 1.24 -6.89
CA GLN A 114 12.32 1.60 -6.64
C GLN A 114 12.57 2.97 -7.27
N MET A 115 12.98 3.95 -6.47
CA MET A 115 13.62 5.14 -7.01
C MET A 115 14.82 4.64 -7.81
N CYS A 116 14.72 4.63 -9.13
CA CYS A 116 15.87 4.48 -10.01
C CYS A 116 16.83 5.64 -9.69
N GLY A 117 17.77 5.45 -8.76
CA GLY A 117 18.61 6.57 -8.35
C GLY A 117 19.52 6.43 -7.14
N ARG A 118 19.69 5.25 -6.52
CA ARG A 118 20.86 5.03 -5.66
C ARG A 118 21.77 3.97 -6.30
N LYS A 119 22.66 4.46 -7.15
CA LYS A 119 23.99 3.85 -7.33
C LYS A 119 24.81 4.10 -6.08
#